data_AF-A0A660N3F9-F1
#
_entry.id   AF-A0A660N3F9-F1
#
_cell.length_a   1.000
_cell.length_b   1.000
_cell.length_c   1.000
_cell.angle_alpha   90.00
_cell.angle_beta   90.00
_cell.angle_gamma   90.00
#
_symmetry.space_group_name_H-M   'P 1'
#
loop_
_entity.id
_entity.type
_entity.pdbx_description
1 polymer ?
#
loop_
_entity_poly.entity_id
_entity_poly.type
_entity_poly.pdbx_seq_one_letter_code
_entity_poly.pdbx_strand_id
1 'polypeptide(L)'
;MIARRCGIRDICAITGYSKGKVQRTIARSNYIHSPKKQHYSELEIDEFHTFIGNKKNKVWLQYAYERESGEIVSFVWGKRDLHTALSLKAE
;
A
#
# COMPACT_ATOMS: atom_id res chain seq x y z
N MET A 1 -3.94 6.27 -4.03
CA MET A 1 -5.05 6.86 -3.25
C MET A 1 -4.52 7.09 -1.84
N ILE A 2 -4.64 8.28 -1.25
CA ILE A 2 -4.16 8.55 0.12
C ILE A 2 -5.30 8.22 1.10
N ALA A 3 -5.02 8.16 2.41
CA ALA A 3 -6.02 7.97 3.47
C ALA A 3 -7.30 8.79 3.20
N ARG A 4 -8.46 8.16 3.44
CA ARG A 4 -9.81 8.73 3.17
C ARG A 4 -10.12 9.03 1.70
N ARG A 5 -9.53 8.27 0.77
CA ARG A 5 -9.78 8.37 -0.68
C ARG A 5 -9.40 9.70 -1.32
N CYS A 6 -8.71 10.58 -0.60
CA CYS A 6 -8.32 11.89 -1.11
C CYS A 6 -7.12 11.76 -2.05
N GLY A 7 -7.20 12.38 -3.23
CA GLY A 7 -6.04 12.62 -4.06
C GLY A 7 -5.18 13.76 -3.50
N ILE A 8 -3.95 13.90 -4.01
CA ILE A 8 -3.08 15.05 -3.65
C ILE A 8 -3.78 16.38 -3.89
N ARG A 9 -4.58 16.49 -4.97
CA ARG A 9 -5.37 17.69 -5.30
C ARG A 9 -6.42 18.01 -4.23
N ASP A 10 -7.14 17.00 -3.76
CA ASP A 10 -8.18 17.17 -2.74
C ASP A 10 -7.56 17.60 -1.41
N ILE A 11 -6.41 17.01 -1.05
CA ILE A 11 -5.65 17.43 0.13
C ILE A 11 -5.24 18.90 0.01
N CYS A 12 -4.75 19.34 -1.16
CA CYS A 12 -4.41 20.74 -1.37
C CYS A 12 -5.64 21.64 -1.20
N ALA A 13 -6.80 21.24 -1.73
CA ALA A 13 -8.04 22.01 -1.60
C ALA A 13 -8.54 22.11 -0.15
N ILE A 14 -8.47 21.01 0.61
CA ILE A 14 -8.92 20.97 2.01
C ILE A 14 -7.96 21.71 2.94
N THR A 15 -6.65 21.57 2.73
CA THR A 15 -5.62 22.07 3.66
C THR A 15 -5.05 23.45 3.30
N GLY A 16 -5.25 23.91 2.07
CA GLY A 16 -4.59 25.11 1.53
C GLY A 16 -3.09 24.93 1.25
N TYR A 17 -2.52 23.74 1.47
CA TYR A 17 -1.11 23.49 1.19
C TYR A 17 -0.82 23.30 -0.30
N SER A 18 0.39 23.70 -0.71
CA SER A 18 0.86 23.46 -2.06
C SER A 18 1.10 21.97 -2.32
N LYS A 19 0.93 21.54 -3.59
CA LYS A 19 1.20 20.16 -4.04
C LYS A 19 2.58 19.68 -3.63
N GLY A 20 3.59 20.54 -3.80
CA GLY A 20 4.98 20.23 -3.44
C GLY A 20 5.17 20.00 -1.95
N LYS A 21 4.45 20.74 -1.08
CA LYS A 21 4.48 20.51 0.37
C LYS A 21 3.86 19.16 0.72
N VAL A 22 2.69 18.85 0.18
CA VAL A 22 2.00 17.56 0.39
C VAL A 22 2.88 16.38 -0.05
N GLN A 23 3.42 16.43 -1.26
CA GLN A 23 4.30 15.38 -1.79
C GLN A 23 5.57 15.20 -0.95
N ARG A 24 6.20 16.31 -0.53
CA ARG A 24 7.41 16.27 0.31
C ARG A 24 7.12 15.67 1.68
N THR A 25 5.96 15.96 2.27
CA THR A 25 5.55 15.36 3.55
C THR A 25 5.35 13.85 3.40
N ILE A 26 4.67 13.39 2.34
CA ILE A 26 4.47 11.97 2.07
C ILE A 26 5.81 11.27 1.84
N ALA A 27 6.70 11.84 1.02
CA ALA A 27 8.00 11.28 0.71
C ALA A 27 8.96 11.23 1.92
N ARG A 28 8.72 12.04 2.95
CA ARG A 28 9.49 12.07 4.21
C ARG A 28 8.80 11.29 5.34
N SER A 29 7.67 10.67 5.07
CA SER A 29 6.98 9.85 6.06
C SER A 29 7.81 8.61 6.37
N ASN A 30 8.13 8.41 7.64
CA ASN A 30 8.75 7.17 8.14
C ASN A 30 7.70 6.19 8.66
N TYR A 31 6.46 6.28 8.17
CA TYR A 31 5.41 5.34 8.53
C TYR A 31 5.80 3.94 8.09
N ILE A 32 5.91 3.04 9.06
CA ILE A 32 6.13 1.61 8.84
C ILE A 32 4.83 0.91 9.17
N HIS A 33 4.35 0.10 8.24
CA HIS A 33 3.19 -0.75 8.48
C HIS A 33 3.60 -1.94 9.33
N SER A 34 2.84 -2.23 10.38
CA SER A 34 3.05 -3.38 11.26
C SER A 34 1.70 -4.02 11.59
N PRO A 35 1.61 -5.36 11.63
CA PRO A 35 0.40 -6.05 12.03
C PRO A 35 0.04 -5.76 13.49
N LYS A 36 -1.26 -5.70 13.80
CA LYS A 36 -1.76 -5.44 15.16
C LYS A 36 -1.73 -6.68 16.05
N LYS A 37 -1.87 -7.87 15.46
CA LYS A 37 -1.83 -9.17 16.15
C LYS A 37 -0.59 -9.96 15.73
N GLN A 38 -0.11 -10.80 16.65
CA GLN A 38 0.95 -11.78 16.34
C GLN A 38 0.40 -13.01 15.59
N HIS A 39 -0.86 -13.36 15.84
CA HIS A 39 -1.50 -14.53 15.25
C HIS A 39 -2.88 -14.17 14.70
N TYR A 40 -3.16 -14.71 13.52
CA TYR A 40 -4.42 -14.60 12.81
C TYR A 40 -4.90 -16.02 12.50
N SER A 41 -6.18 -16.31 12.74
CA SER A 41 -6.75 -17.64 12.49
C SER A 41 -6.82 -17.95 11.00
N GLU A 42 -7.16 -16.94 10.19
CA GLU A 42 -7.28 -17.04 8.75
C GLU A 42 -6.81 -15.72 8.12
N LEU A 43 -6.12 -15.84 6.98
CA LEU A 43 -5.71 -14.71 6.16
C LEU A 43 -6.11 -14.99 4.72
N GLU A 44 -6.67 -13.97 4.09
CA GLU A 44 -6.96 -14.00 2.67
C GLU A 44 -5.86 -13.27 1.92
N ILE A 45 -5.43 -13.89 0.82
CA ILE A 45 -4.42 -13.32 -0.07
C ILE A 45 -5.09 -12.92 -1.36
N ASP A 46 -4.84 -11.68 -1.78
CA ASP A 46 -5.33 -11.16 -3.05
C ASP A 46 -4.23 -10.35 -3.75
N GLU A 47 -4.39 -10.17 -5.07
CA GLU A 47 -3.45 -9.44 -5.91
C GLU A 47 -4.16 -8.49 -6.88
N PHE A 48 -3.56 -7.32 -7.11
CA PHE A 48 -3.92 -6.48 -8.24
C PHE A 48 -2.69 -5.80 -8.82
N HIS A 49 -2.82 -5.29 -10.04
CA HIS A 49 -1.74 -4.59 -10.71
C HIS A 49 -2.09 -3.14 -11.01
N THR A 50 -1.07 -2.30 -11.02
CA THR A 50 -1.13 -0.90 -11.46
C THR A 50 0.05 -0.58 -12.38
N PHE A 51 0.11 0.65 -12.86
CA PHE A 51 1.20 1.16 -13.69
C PHE A 51 1.92 2.28 -12.95
N ILE A 52 3.26 2.23 -12.89
CA ILE A 52 4.09 3.26 -12.24
C ILE A 52 4.85 4.06 -13.30
N GLY A 53 4.57 5.37 -13.39
CA GLY A 53 5.19 6.29 -14.34
C GLY A 53 4.65 6.18 -15.76
N ASN A 54 4.64 4.97 -16.34
CA ASN A 54 4.11 4.71 -17.68
C ASN A 54 3.35 3.38 -17.77
N LYS A 55 2.55 3.19 -18.82
CA LYS A 55 1.71 1.99 -19.03
C LYS A 55 2.49 0.71 -19.39
N LYS A 56 3.78 0.80 -19.70
CA LYS A 56 4.63 -0.38 -19.94
C LYS A 56 5.15 -0.95 -18.62
N ASN A 57 5.29 -0.11 -17.59
CA ASN A 57 5.78 -0.50 -16.28
C ASN A 57 4.63 -0.96 -15.37
N LYS A 58 4.20 -2.22 -15.56
CA LYS A 58 3.20 -2.88 -14.72
C LYS A 58 3.85 -3.36 -13.41
N VAL A 59 3.23 -3.01 -12.28
CA VAL A 59 3.67 -3.39 -10.94
C VAL A 59 2.50 -4.04 -10.21
N TRP A 60 2.78 -5.13 -9.51
CA TRP A 60 1.81 -5.92 -8.77
C TRP A 60 1.87 -5.60 -7.28
N LEU A 61 0.72 -5.48 -6.65
CA LEU A 61 0.56 -5.51 -5.20
C LEU A 61 -0.03 -6.85 -4.83
N GLN A 62 0.68 -7.59 -4.00
CA GLN A 62 0.16 -8.78 -3.33
C GLN A 62 0.01 -8.44 -1.85
N TYR A 63 -1.11 -8.82 -1.25
CA TYR A 63 -1.38 -8.48 0.14
C TYR A 63 -2.13 -9.60 0.85
N ALA A 64 -1.89 -9.71 2.16
CA ALA A 64 -2.63 -10.57 3.07
C ALA A 64 -3.53 -9.70 3.95
N TYR A 65 -4.80 -10.09 4.11
CA TYR A 65 -5.74 -9.36 4.95
C TYR A 65 -6.59 -10.30 5.82
N GLU A 66 -6.93 -9.84 7.03
CA GLU A 66 -7.87 -10.53 7.92
C GLU A 66 -9.29 -10.02 7.64
N ARG A 67 -10.20 -10.92 7.25
CA ARG A 67 -11.59 -10.55 6.90
C ARG A 67 -12.34 -9.91 8.08
N GLU A 68 -12.15 -10.42 9.29
CA GLU A 68 -12.89 -9.98 10.48
C GLU A 68 -12.61 -8.53 10.85
N SER A 69 -11.33 -8.12 10.87
CA SER A 69 -10.92 -6.76 11.22
C SER A 69 -10.81 -5.82 10.02
N GLY A 70 -10.74 -6.36 8.80
CA GLY A 70 -10.40 -5.62 7.59
C GLY A 70 -8.95 -5.11 7.58
N GLU A 71 -8.08 -5.68 8.42
CA GLU A 71 -6.68 -5.30 8.51
C GLU A 71 -5.88 -5.86 7.35
N ILE A 72 -5.08 -5.01 6.71
CA ILE A 72 -3.97 -5.46 5.86
C ILE A 72 -2.85 -5.89 6.80
N VAL A 73 -2.51 -7.18 6.80
CA VAL A 73 -1.50 -7.75 7.70
C VAL A 73 -0.11 -7.55 7.11
N SER A 74 0.06 -7.85 5.82
CA SER A 74 1.31 -7.67 5.09
C SER A 74 1.01 -7.36 3.62
N PHE A 75 1.93 -6.67 2.96
CA PHE A 75 1.84 -6.41 1.53
C PHE A 75 3.23 -6.26 0.91
N VAL A 76 3.33 -6.63 -0.36
CA VAL A 76 4.56 -6.51 -1.15
C VAL A 76 4.27 -5.98 -2.54
N TRP A 77 5.13 -5.08 -3.01
CA TRP A 77 5.12 -4.55 -4.36
C TRP A 77 6.21 -5.22 -5.19
N GLY A 78 5.89 -5.64 -6.41
CA GLY A 78 6.88 -6.27 -7.27
C GLY A 78 6.36 -6.68 -8.63
N LYS A 79 6.94 -7.75 -9.17
CA LYS A 79 6.47 -8.42 -10.37
C LYS A 79 5.49 -9.52 -10.00
N ARG A 80 4.81 -10.08 -10.98
CA ARG A 80 4.02 -11.30 -10.78
C ARG A 80 4.92 -12.52 -10.92
N ASP A 81 5.73 -12.76 -9.89
CA ASP A 81 6.63 -13.90 -9.84
C ASP A 81 6.68 -14.51 -8.45
N LEU A 82 7.25 -15.72 -8.38
CA LEU A 82 7.40 -16.47 -7.15
C LEU A 82 8.26 -15.72 -6.13
N HIS A 83 9.26 -14.96 -6.57
CA HIS A 83 10.13 -14.18 -5.68
C HIS A 83 9.30 -13.16 -4.90
N THR A 84 8.47 -12.38 -5.60
CA THR A 84 7.57 -11.40 -4.97
C THR A 84 6.60 -12.09 -4.00
N ALA A 85 6.04 -13.24 -4.36
CA ALA A 85 5.13 -13.99 -3.49
C ALA A 85 5.81 -14.56 -2.23
N LEU A 86 7.07 -15.00 -2.34
CA LEU A 86 7.83 -15.46 -1.18
C LEU A 86 8.18 -14.31 -0.24
N SER A 87 8.40 -13.10 -0.76
CA SER A 87 8.63 -11.90 0.07
C SER A 87 7.41 -11.49 0.89
N LEU A 88 6.20 -11.91 0.53
CA LEU A 88 5.00 -11.68 1.36
C LEU A 88 5.06 -12.46 2.68
N LYS A 89 5.79 -13.59 2.72
CA LYS A 89 5.95 -14.45 3.89
C LYS A 89 7.00 -13.96 4.90
N ALA A 90 7.66 -12.83 4.64
CA ALA A 90 8.84 -12.42 5.40
C ALA A 90 8.48 -11.87 6.80
N GLU A 91 8.74 -12.75 7.77
CA GLU A 91 8.91 -12.62 9.24
C GLU A 91 7.68 -12.31 10.11
#